data_AF-A0AAD6CQF9-F1
#
_entry.id   AF-A0AAD6CQF9-F1
#
_cell.length_a   1.000
_cell.length_b   1.000
_cell.length_c   1.000
_cell.angle_alpha   90.00
_cell.angle_beta   90.00
_cell.angle_gamma   90.00
#
_symmetry.space_group_name_H-M   'P 1'
#
loop_
_entity.id
_entity.type
_entity.pdbx_description
1 polymer ?
#
loop_
_entity_poly.entity_id
_entity_poly.type
_entity_poly.pdbx_seq_one_letter_code
_entity_poly.pdbx_strand_id
1 'polypeptide(L)'
;MAAWNGNVDRYSRLRRHVMIDKEFACVIRGICHQTSFAKWWSIQAPLKDKRKDKRLQRAITARFIMSNDLSRIPLRPASEIPPPPQHHREPYDNALSQEFPSCIWYPNLAEPETYRELAYREPRMALTVARACIIANYQAVYQSLDFFPTRALIREAEQQPSTFYTNDLKCRAELHGGFLDTAEGSNWEEHPMVENMRLFNTNLSEVTTTDDIDMFPAGIFNGEEAPDVGTILLNVCAPSNVKFGHTATPLSEVYTAAGAPLEIPLGLDADLSARGYLGTALIYNNRPWVPHSSVEEKDSE
;
A
#
# COMPACT_ATOMS: atom_id res chain seq x y z
N MET A 1 5.95 -6.24 15.26
CA MET A 1 4.59 -6.38 15.85
C MET A 1 3.78 -7.50 15.19
N ALA A 2 3.00 -8.30 15.94
CA ALA A 2 2.25 -9.46 15.41
C ALA A 2 1.14 -9.08 14.40
N ALA A 3 0.39 -8.00 14.68
CA ALA A 3 -0.61 -7.45 13.76
C ALA A 3 0.01 -7.01 12.43
N TRP A 4 1.13 -6.28 12.49
CA TRP A 4 1.83 -5.75 11.31
C TRP A 4 2.31 -6.85 10.37
N ASN A 5 2.82 -7.95 10.93
CA ASN A 5 3.26 -9.14 10.19
C ASN A 5 2.09 -10.03 9.73
N GLY A 6 0.85 -9.76 10.18
CA GLY A 6 -0.31 -10.63 9.95
C GLY A 6 -0.18 -12.04 10.55
N ASN A 7 0.57 -12.20 11.64
CA ASN A 7 0.74 -13.51 12.28
C ASN A 7 -0.49 -13.82 13.14
N VAL A 8 -1.41 -14.65 12.60
CA VAL A 8 -2.68 -15.02 13.24
C VAL A 8 -2.47 -15.63 14.63
N ASP A 9 -1.56 -16.60 14.77
CA ASP A 9 -1.33 -17.32 16.02
C ASP A 9 -0.79 -16.40 17.12
N ARG A 10 0.21 -15.57 16.81
CA ARG A 10 0.76 -14.63 17.78
C ARG A 10 -0.21 -13.49 18.09
N TYR A 11 -0.93 -12.99 17.08
CA TYR A 11 -1.89 -11.90 17.27
C TYR A 11 -3.09 -12.34 18.10
N SER A 12 -3.69 -13.50 17.81
CA SER A 12 -4.84 -14.02 18.55
C SER A 12 -4.56 -14.22 20.04
N ARG A 13 -3.35 -14.67 20.41
CA ARG A 13 -2.91 -14.83 21.81
C ARG A 13 -2.65 -13.52 22.54
N LEU A 14 -2.20 -12.48 21.83
CA LEU A 14 -1.83 -11.19 22.40
C LEU A 14 -2.94 -10.12 22.30
N ARG A 15 -3.99 -10.39 21.52
CA ARG A 15 -5.09 -9.45 21.27
C ARG A 15 -5.82 -9.13 22.57
N ARG A 16 -6.03 -7.84 22.81
CA ARG A 16 -6.76 -7.31 23.97
C ARG A 16 -8.22 -7.01 23.60
N HIS A 17 -9.07 -6.80 24.60
CA HIS A 17 -10.47 -6.40 24.39
C HIS A 17 -10.60 -5.03 23.71
N VAL A 18 -9.61 -4.16 23.92
CA VAL A 18 -9.50 -2.81 23.34
C VAL A 18 -8.13 -2.73 22.69
N MET A 19 -8.11 -2.27 21.45
CA MET A 19 -6.88 -2.07 20.70
C MET A 19 -6.01 -1.01 21.37
N ILE A 20 -4.70 -1.26 21.44
CA ILE A 20 -3.73 -0.26 21.88
C ILE A 20 -3.50 0.78 20.78
N ASP A 21 -2.80 1.86 21.13
CA ASP A 21 -2.44 2.89 20.17
C ASP A 21 -1.68 2.30 18.97
N LYS A 22 -1.94 2.82 17.77
CA LYS A 22 -1.37 2.39 16.48
C LYS A 22 -1.62 0.92 16.08
N GLU A 23 -2.28 0.11 16.92
CA GLU A 23 -2.57 -1.30 16.63
C GLU A 23 -3.49 -1.43 15.40
N PHE A 24 -4.48 -0.55 15.26
CA PHE A 24 -5.43 -0.60 14.16
C PHE A 24 -4.74 -0.43 12.79
N ALA A 25 -3.82 0.54 12.67
CA ALA A 25 -3.01 0.74 11.47
C ALA A 25 -2.18 -0.52 11.14
N CYS A 26 -1.59 -1.15 12.16
CA CYS A 26 -0.86 -2.41 11.99
C CYS A 26 -1.76 -3.57 11.55
N VAL A 27 -3.00 -3.63 12.05
CA VAL A 27 -4.01 -4.61 11.62
C VAL A 27 -4.36 -4.41 10.15
N ILE A 28 -4.67 -3.18 9.73
CA ILE A 28 -4.99 -2.86 8.33
C ILE A 28 -3.85 -3.28 7.40
N ARG A 29 -2.61 -2.87 7.71
CA ARG A 29 -1.44 -3.28 6.94
C ARG A 29 -1.31 -4.81 6.87
N GLY A 30 -1.40 -5.48 8.02
CA GLY A 30 -1.30 -6.93 8.11
C GLY A 30 -2.35 -7.64 7.26
N ILE A 31 -3.59 -7.14 7.25
CA ILE A 31 -4.69 -7.67 6.42
C ILE A 31 -4.34 -7.52 4.95
N CYS A 32 -3.92 -6.34 4.52
CA CYS A 32 -3.59 -6.11 3.11
C CYS A 32 -2.40 -6.96 2.63
N HIS A 33 -1.48 -7.34 3.52
CA HIS A 33 -0.30 -8.12 3.16
C HIS A 33 -0.45 -9.63 3.31
N GLN A 34 -1.33 -10.11 4.20
CA GLN A 34 -1.44 -11.53 4.53
C GLN A 34 -2.87 -12.05 4.34
N THR A 35 -3.03 -12.97 3.39
CA THR A 35 -4.32 -13.57 3.03
C THR A 35 -4.96 -14.35 4.19
N SER A 36 -4.16 -15.13 4.92
CA SER A 36 -4.61 -15.89 6.09
C SER A 36 -5.09 -14.97 7.22
N PHE A 37 -4.43 -13.83 7.43
CA PHE A 37 -4.82 -12.85 8.43
C PHE A 37 -6.11 -12.13 8.05
N ALA A 38 -6.27 -11.74 6.78
CA ALA A 38 -7.51 -11.19 6.26
C ALA A 38 -8.68 -12.19 6.38
N LYS A 39 -8.46 -13.46 6.05
CA LYS A 39 -9.46 -14.51 6.23
C LYS A 39 -9.84 -14.68 7.69
N TRP A 40 -8.85 -14.72 8.59
CA TRP A 40 -9.09 -14.81 10.03
C TRP A 40 -9.91 -13.63 10.55
N TRP A 41 -9.60 -12.40 10.12
CA TRP A 41 -10.38 -11.20 10.46
C TRP A 41 -11.80 -11.22 9.87
N SER A 42 -11.98 -11.79 8.68
CA SER A 42 -13.30 -11.85 7.99
C SER A 42 -14.35 -12.68 8.74
N ILE A 43 -13.92 -13.58 9.63
CA ILE A 43 -14.80 -14.43 10.45
C ILE A 43 -14.97 -13.91 11.89
N GLN A 44 -14.33 -12.80 12.25
CA GLN A 44 -14.46 -12.22 13.58
C GLN A 44 -15.78 -11.45 13.71
N ALA A 45 -16.24 -11.28 14.96
CA ALA A 45 -17.35 -10.37 15.23
C ALA A 45 -16.98 -8.93 14.82
N PRO A 46 -17.94 -8.15 14.28
CA PRO A 46 -17.73 -6.76 13.91
C PRO A 46 -17.19 -5.92 15.07
N LEU A 47 -16.36 -4.92 14.75
CA LEU A 47 -15.87 -4.00 15.77
C LEU A 47 -17.02 -3.13 16.31
N LYS A 48 -16.97 -2.81 17.61
CA LYS A 48 -17.95 -1.90 18.24
C LYS A 48 -17.95 -0.51 17.60
N ASP A 49 -16.78 -0.04 17.19
CA ASP A 49 -16.63 1.21 16.45
C ASP A 49 -16.96 0.97 14.97
N LYS A 50 -18.14 1.45 14.55
CA LYS A 50 -18.63 1.31 13.17
C LYS A 50 -17.70 1.93 12.13
N ARG A 51 -16.97 2.99 12.44
CA ARG A 51 -16.05 3.63 11.48
C ARG A 51 -14.82 2.76 11.25
N LYS A 52 -14.23 2.26 12.34
CA LYS A 52 -13.13 1.28 12.26
C LYS A 52 -13.55 -0.02 11.62
N ASP A 53 -14.77 -0.50 11.90
CA ASP A 53 -15.30 -1.70 11.27
C ASP A 53 -15.41 -1.55 9.75
N LYS A 54 -15.96 -0.44 9.24
CA LYS A 54 -16.00 -0.16 7.80
C LYS A 54 -14.61 -0.15 7.16
N ARG A 55 -13.63 0.52 7.79
CA ARG A 55 -12.23 0.57 7.34
C ARG A 55 -11.60 -0.84 7.31
N LEU A 56 -11.86 -1.64 8.33
CA LEU A 56 -11.43 -3.05 8.41
C LEU A 56 -12.04 -3.89 7.28
N GLN A 57 -13.36 -3.80 7.05
CA GLN A 57 -14.04 -4.56 6.01
C GLN A 57 -13.55 -4.21 4.60
N ARG A 58 -13.21 -2.93 4.35
CA ARG A 58 -12.59 -2.49 3.09
C ARG A 58 -11.23 -3.16 2.87
N ALA A 59 -10.36 -3.14 3.88
CA ALA A 59 -9.04 -3.80 3.80
C ALA A 59 -9.17 -5.32 3.54
N ILE A 60 -10.13 -5.98 4.20
CA ILE A 60 -10.41 -7.41 3.96
C ILE A 60 -10.88 -7.63 2.51
N THR A 61 -11.85 -6.84 2.03
CA THR A 61 -12.35 -6.95 0.66
C THR A 61 -11.24 -6.69 -0.37
N ALA A 62 -10.40 -5.67 -0.14
CA ALA A 62 -9.23 -5.37 -0.97
C ALA A 62 -8.31 -6.59 -1.09
N ARG A 63 -7.96 -7.20 0.06
CA ARG A 63 -7.09 -8.36 0.11
C ARG A 63 -7.66 -9.57 -0.62
N PHE A 64 -8.98 -9.78 -0.55
CA PHE A 64 -9.65 -10.86 -1.27
C PHE A 64 -9.59 -10.63 -2.78
N ILE A 65 -9.86 -9.40 -3.25
CA ILE A 65 -9.71 -9.03 -4.67
C ILE A 65 -8.28 -9.29 -5.15
N MET A 66 -7.26 -8.81 -4.42
CA MET A 66 -5.85 -9.05 -4.73
C MET A 66 -5.48 -10.54 -4.74
N SER A 67 -6.32 -11.41 -4.19
CA SER A 67 -6.16 -12.87 -4.19
C SER A 67 -7.07 -13.57 -5.20
N ASN A 68 -7.61 -12.84 -6.18
CA ASN A 68 -8.55 -13.35 -7.19
C ASN A 68 -9.85 -13.93 -6.60
N ASP A 69 -10.22 -13.50 -5.39
CA ASP A 69 -11.43 -13.94 -4.70
C ASP A 69 -12.46 -12.80 -4.64
N LEU A 70 -13.54 -12.96 -5.41
CA LEU A 70 -14.67 -12.03 -5.46
C LEU A 70 -15.88 -12.51 -4.63
N SER A 71 -15.71 -13.46 -3.73
CA SER A 71 -16.80 -13.99 -2.88
C SER A 71 -17.48 -12.93 -2.01
N ARG A 72 -16.76 -11.84 -1.71
CA ARG A 72 -17.27 -10.69 -0.94
C ARG A 72 -18.01 -9.65 -1.81
N ILE A 73 -18.01 -9.82 -3.12
CA ILE A 73 -18.66 -8.95 -4.09
C ILE A 73 -19.65 -9.81 -4.87
N PRO A 74 -20.87 -10.00 -4.33
CA PRO A 74 -21.87 -10.81 -5.00
C PRO A 74 -22.30 -10.13 -6.29
N LEU A 75 -22.65 -10.95 -7.28
CA LEU A 75 -23.27 -10.47 -8.51
C LEU A 75 -24.63 -9.85 -8.16
N ARG A 76 -24.82 -8.56 -8.43
CA ARG A 76 -26.12 -7.90 -8.27
C ARG A 76 -26.95 -8.04 -9.55
N PRO A 77 -28.27 -8.27 -9.45
CA PRO A 77 -29.14 -8.23 -10.62
C PRO A 77 -29.12 -6.82 -11.22
N ALA A 78 -29.23 -6.72 -12.55
CA ALA A 78 -29.09 -5.45 -13.27
C ALA A 78 -30.08 -4.36 -12.79
N SER A 79 -31.21 -4.75 -12.21
CA SER A 79 -32.21 -3.87 -11.60
C SER A 79 -31.75 -3.17 -10.31
N GLU A 80 -30.72 -3.69 -9.65
CA GLU A 80 -30.13 -3.15 -8.41
C GLU A 80 -28.78 -2.47 -8.64
N ILE A 81 -28.26 -2.51 -9.87
CA ILE A 81 -27.08 -1.76 -10.26
C ILE A 81 -27.56 -0.32 -10.47
N PRO A 82 -27.18 0.64 -9.62
CA PRO A 82 -27.54 2.02 -9.86
C PRO A 82 -26.99 2.43 -11.24
N PRO A 83 -27.75 3.19 -12.04
CA PRO A 83 -27.28 3.63 -13.34
C PRO A 83 -25.93 4.34 -13.20
N PRO A 84 -25.05 4.27 -14.21
CA PRO A 84 -23.82 5.05 -14.22
C PRO A 84 -24.15 6.50 -13.87
N PRO A 85 -23.37 7.17 -13.01
CA PRO A 85 -23.75 8.50 -12.55
C PRO A 85 -23.87 9.43 -13.76
N GLN A 86 -25.09 9.90 -14.03
CA GLN A 86 -25.43 10.57 -15.30
C GLN A 86 -24.97 12.03 -15.32
N HIS A 87 -24.58 12.59 -14.16
CA HIS A 87 -24.21 14.00 -14.00
C HIS A 87 -23.07 14.19 -13.00
N HIS A 88 -21.82 14.09 -13.46
CA HIS A 88 -20.62 14.41 -12.67
C HIS A 88 -20.23 15.90 -12.76
N ARG A 89 -21.15 16.80 -12.39
CA ARG A 89 -20.74 18.15 -11.95
C ARG A 89 -20.91 18.36 -10.45
N GLU A 90 -21.43 17.36 -9.76
CA GLU A 90 -21.37 17.24 -8.30
C GLU A 90 -20.05 16.53 -7.96
N PRO A 91 -19.27 17.01 -6.98
CA PRO A 91 -18.02 16.38 -6.54
C PRO A 91 -18.25 14.88 -6.32
N TYR A 92 -17.30 14.04 -6.73
CA TYR A 92 -17.34 12.61 -6.46
C TYR A 92 -17.71 12.39 -4.99
N ASP A 93 -18.92 11.89 -4.75
CA ASP A 93 -19.49 11.93 -3.40
C ASP A 93 -18.56 11.12 -2.49
N ASN A 94 -18.06 11.76 -1.42
CA ASN A 94 -17.15 11.16 -0.44
C ASN A 94 -17.73 9.87 0.19
N ALA A 95 -19.02 9.58 -0.05
CA ALA A 95 -19.68 8.33 0.28
C ALA A 95 -19.17 7.12 -0.54
N LEU A 96 -18.86 7.27 -1.85
CA LEU A 96 -18.39 6.18 -2.71
C LEU A 96 -16.94 5.77 -2.38
N SER A 97 -16.07 6.75 -2.11
CA SER A 97 -14.72 6.48 -1.62
C SER A 97 -14.74 5.79 -0.26
N GLN A 98 -15.76 6.01 0.57
CA GLN A 98 -15.95 5.34 1.86
C GLN A 98 -16.56 3.94 1.80
N GLU A 99 -17.27 3.58 0.72
CA GLU A 99 -17.94 2.27 0.62
C GLU A 99 -16.98 1.16 0.14
N PHE A 100 -16.07 1.49 -0.78
CA PHE A 100 -15.20 0.51 -1.45
C PHE A 100 -13.71 0.65 -1.11
N PRO A 101 -12.92 -0.43 -1.25
CA PRO A 101 -11.47 -0.32 -1.19
C PRO A 101 -10.93 0.45 -2.41
N SER A 102 -9.95 1.34 -2.19
CA SER A 102 -9.34 2.16 -3.25
C SER A 102 -7.98 1.62 -3.69
N CYS A 103 -7.30 0.87 -2.82
CA CYS A 103 -6.08 0.14 -3.14
C CYS A 103 -6.39 -1.35 -3.23
N ILE A 104 -6.52 -1.84 -4.47
CA ILE A 104 -6.74 -3.25 -4.80
C ILE A 104 -5.56 -3.86 -5.58
N TRP A 105 -4.44 -3.13 -5.64
CA TRP A 105 -3.30 -3.39 -6.51
C TRP A 105 -1.98 -3.64 -5.77
N TYR A 106 -1.93 -3.47 -4.45
CA TYR A 106 -0.72 -3.68 -3.62
C TYR A 106 -1.04 -4.49 -2.35
N PRO A 107 -0.20 -5.46 -1.93
CA PRO A 107 1.17 -5.75 -2.40
C PRO A 107 1.27 -6.54 -3.70
N ASN A 108 0.17 -7.09 -4.18
CA ASN A 108 0.15 -7.87 -5.41
C ASN A 108 -1.12 -7.57 -6.19
N LEU A 109 -0.98 -7.60 -7.51
CA LEU A 109 -2.07 -7.39 -8.44
C LEU A 109 -2.96 -8.65 -8.51
N ALA A 110 -4.25 -8.45 -8.71
CA ALA A 110 -5.15 -9.50 -9.17
C ALA A 110 -4.94 -9.76 -10.68
N GLU A 111 -5.44 -10.89 -11.15
CA GLU A 111 -5.46 -11.25 -12.57
C GLU A 111 -6.40 -10.34 -13.38
N PRO A 112 -6.14 -10.15 -14.70
CA PRO A 112 -6.99 -9.33 -15.56
C PRO A 112 -8.47 -9.74 -15.53
N GLU A 113 -8.74 -11.04 -15.49
CA GLU A 113 -10.07 -11.62 -15.44
C GLU A 113 -10.81 -11.24 -14.15
N THR A 114 -10.11 -11.21 -13.01
CA THR A 114 -10.67 -10.76 -11.74
C THR A 114 -11.11 -9.31 -11.83
N TYR A 115 -10.31 -8.44 -12.44
CA TYR A 115 -10.67 -7.04 -12.61
C TYR A 115 -11.84 -6.83 -13.58
N ARG A 116 -11.89 -7.61 -14.67
CA ARG A 116 -13.02 -7.59 -15.61
C ARG A 116 -14.32 -8.00 -14.91
N GLU A 117 -14.29 -9.10 -14.16
CA GLU A 117 -15.44 -9.60 -13.41
C GLU A 117 -15.82 -8.64 -12.27
N LEU A 118 -14.85 -8.02 -11.60
CA LEU A 118 -15.09 -7.02 -10.57
C LEU A 118 -15.84 -5.81 -11.13
N ALA A 119 -15.39 -5.25 -12.24
CA ALA A 119 -16.06 -4.13 -12.90
C ALA A 119 -17.48 -4.50 -13.39
N TYR A 120 -17.69 -5.75 -13.77
CA TYR A 120 -19.01 -6.27 -14.14
C TYR A 120 -19.94 -6.38 -12.93
N ARG A 121 -19.48 -6.91 -11.80
CA ARG A 121 -20.29 -7.09 -10.57
C ARG A 121 -20.56 -5.78 -9.83
N GLU A 122 -19.58 -4.87 -9.85
CA GLU A 122 -19.64 -3.57 -9.18
C GLU A 122 -19.10 -2.46 -10.11
N PRO A 123 -19.94 -1.91 -11.00
CA PRO A 123 -19.53 -0.82 -11.88
C PRO A 123 -19.06 0.43 -11.13
N ARG A 124 -19.50 0.63 -9.88
CA ARG A 124 -19.03 1.75 -9.04
C ARG A 124 -17.54 1.67 -8.71
N MET A 125 -16.92 0.49 -8.83
CA MET A 125 -15.48 0.30 -8.67
C MET A 125 -14.69 0.46 -9.98
N ALA A 126 -15.33 0.80 -11.11
CA ALA A 126 -14.67 0.90 -12.41
C ALA A 126 -13.45 1.85 -12.39
N LEU A 127 -13.52 2.97 -11.65
CA LEU A 127 -12.41 3.91 -11.49
C LEU A 127 -11.21 3.25 -10.78
N THR A 128 -11.47 2.54 -9.68
CA THR A 128 -10.45 1.81 -8.93
C THR A 128 -9.83 0.69 -9.76
N VAL A 129 -10.66 -0.02 -10.52
CA VAL A 129 -10.22 -1.06 -11.46
C VAL A 129 -9.39 -0.45 -12.59
N ALA A 130 -9.79 0.69 -13.14
CA ALA A 130 -9.04 1.39 -14.17
C ALA A 130 -7.64 1.76 -13.68
N ARG A 131 -7.54 2.28 -12.44
CA ARG A 131 -6.25 2.58 -11.81
C ARG A 131 -5.39 1.32 -11.66
N ALA A 132 -5.96 0.24 -11.15
CA ALA A 132 -5.26 -1.04 -11.03
C ALA A 132 -4.80 -1.57 -12.40
N CYS A 133 -5.60 -1.39 -13.46
CA CYS A 133 -5.23 -1.79 -14.81
C CYS A 133 -4.12 -0.92 -15.41
N ILE A 134 -4.09 0.39 -15.15
CA ILE A 134 -2.97 1.26 -15.55
C ILE A 134 -1.69 0.77 -14.87
N ILE A 135 -1.74 0.55 -13.54
CA ILE A 135 -0.60 0.04 -12.77
C ILE A 135 -0.15 -1.31 -13.33
N ALA A 136 -1.07 -2.25 -13.56
CA ALA A 136 -0.80 -3.59 -14.08
C ALA A 136 -0.48 -3.65 -15.58
N ASN A 137 -0.64 -2.53 -16.29
CA ASN A 137 -0.61 -2.44 -17.75
C ASN A 137 -1.58 -3.42 -18.45
N TYR A 138 -2.79 -3.58 -17.91
CA TYR A 138 -3.87 -4.42 -18.47
C TYR A 138 -4.76 -3.64 -19.44
N GLN A 139 -4.18 -3.25 -20.57
CA GLN A 139 -4.81 -2.39 -21.58
C GLN A 139 -6.19 -2.88 -22.03
N ALA A 140 -6.32 -4.19 -22.32
CA ALA A 140 -7.58 -4.76 -22.82
C ALA A 140 -8.72 -4.69 -21.80
N VAL A 141 -8.44 -4.88 -20.51
CA VAL A 141 -9.44 -4.74 -19.45
C VAL A 141 -9.79 -3.27 -19.29
N TYR A 142 -8.79 -2.40 -19.21
CA TYR A 142 -8.96 -0.96 -19.09
C TYR A 142 -9.89 -0.38 -20.17
N GLN A 143 -9.69 -0.76 -21.44
CA GLN A 143 -10.50 -0.28 -22.56
C GLN A 143 -11.98 -0.68 -22.45
N SER A 144 -12.30 -1.79 -21.78
CA SER A 144 -13.68 -2.24 -21.59
C SER A 144 -14.43 -1.52 -20.48
N LEU A 145 -13.75 -0.68 -19.69
CA LEU A 145 -14.33 0.01 -18.55
C LEU A 145 -15.01 1.31 -18.97
N ASP A 146 -16.18 1.56 -18.37
CA ASP A 146 -16.89 2.83 -18.43
C ASP A 146 -16.66 3.61 -17.12
N PHE A 147 -15.93 4.72 -17.22
CA PHE A 147 -15.59 5.57 -16.08
C PHE A 147 -15.20 6.97 -16.54
N PHE A 148 -15.33 7.93 -15.64
CA PHE A 148 -14.93 9.31 -15.86
C PHE A 148 -13.44 9.51 -15.55
N PRO A 149 -12.69 10.23 -16.40
CA PRO A 149 -11.27 10.44 -16.19
C PRO A 149 -11.02 11.39 -15.01
N THR A 150 -10.05 11.05 -14.16
CA THR A 150 -9.66 11.84 -12.99
C THR A 150 -8.21 12.28 -13.07
N ARG A 151 -7.87 13.34 -12.31
CA ARG A 151 -6.48 13.81 -12.17
C ARG A 151 -5.54 12.74 -11.59
N ALA A 152 -6.05 11.89 -10.70
CA ALA A 152 -5.30 10.76 -10.15
C ALA A 152 -4.90 9.73 -11.23
N LEU A 153 -5.82 9.39 -12.13
CA LEU A 153 -5.57 8.43 -13.20
C LEU A 153 -4.55 8.95 -14.23
N ILE A 154 -4.61 10.24 -14.60
CA ILE A 154 -3.64 10.78 -15.57
C ILE A 154 -2.23 10.79 -14.97
N ARG A 155 -2.08 11.14 -13.69
CA ARG A 155 -0.78 11.05 -12.98
C ARG A 155 -0.25 9.63 -12.92
N GLU A 156 -1.12 8.64 -12.68
CA GLU A 156 -0.74 7.22 -12.72
C GLU A 156 -0.30 6.79 -14.13
N ALA A 157 -1.02 7.24 -15.16
CA ALA A 157 -0.72 6.95 -16.55
C ALA A 157 0.61 7.58 -17.01
N GLU A 158 0.96 8.76 -16.50
CA GLU A 158 2.24 9.43 -16.76
C GLU A 158 3.45 8.64 -16.22
N GLN A 159 3.24 7.74 -15.26
CA GLN A 159 4.30 6.84 -14.77
C GLN A 159 4.50 5.62 -15.66
N GLN A 160 3.60 5.36 -16.62
CA GLN A 160 3.72 4.24 -17.52
C GLN A 160 4.64 4.60 -18.71
N PRO A 161 5.50 3.67 -19.16
CA PRO A 161 6.31 3.89 -20.36
C PRO A 161 5.46 4.08 -21.63
N SER A 162 4.24 3.52 -21.65
CA SER A 162 3.32 3.63 -22.77
C SER A 162 2.49 4.91 -22.68
N THR A 163 2.44 5.67 -23.79
CA THR A 163 1.58 6.84 -23.93
C THR A 163 0.11 6.49 -24.19
N PHE A 164 -0.23 5.20 -24.27
CA PHE A 164 -1.59 4.76 -24.54
C PHE A 164 -2.60 5.31 -23.52
N TYR A 165 -2.35 5.10 -22.21
CA TYR A 165 -3.28 5.50 -21.16
C TYR A 165 -3.42 7.01 -21.05
N THR A 166 -2.31 7.75 -21.23
CA THR A 166 -2.35 9.22 -21.17
C THR A 166 -3.16 9.80 -22.33
N ASN A 167 -3.00 9.24 -23.53
CA ASN A 167 -3.80 9.64 -24.70
C ASN A 167 -5.28 9.29 -24.53
N ASP A 168 -5.61 8.06 -24.10
CA ASP A 168 -7.00 7.65 -23.89
C ASP A 168 -7.71 8.50 -22.82
N LEU A 169 -7.06 8.76 -21.69
CA LEU A 169 -7.60 9.61 -20.62
C LEU A 169 -7.84 11.05 -21.09
N LYS A 170 -6.96 11.61 -21.92
CA LYS A 170 -7.15 12.95 -22.52
C LYS A 170 -8.36 12.96 -23.44
N CYS A 171 -8.52 11.95 -24.31
CA CYS A 171 -9.69 11.82 -25.16
C CYS A 171 -10.98 11.67 -24.35
N ARG A 172 -10.99 10.85 -23.29
CA ARG A 172 -12.14 10.76 -22.37
C ARG A 172 -12.43 12.12 -21.72
N ALA A 173 -11.41 12.86 -21.31
CA ALA A 173 -11.60 14.16 -20.66
C ALA A 173 -12.22 15.17 -21.62
N GLU A 174 -11.79 15.18 -22.88
CA GLU A 174 -12.40 16.01 -23.93
C GLU A 174 -13.89 15.67 -24.15
N LEU A 175 -14.23 14.37 -24.17
CA LEU A 175 -15.62 13.92 -24.31
C LEU A 175 -16.50 14.27 -23.10
N HIS A 176 -15.94 14.26 -21.90
CA HIS A 176 -16.68 14.52 -20.66
C HIS A 176 -16.61 15.97 -20.16
N GLY A 177 -15.95 16.87 -20.91
CA GLY A 177 -15.83 18.29 -20.56
C GLY A 177 -14.77 18.60 -19.50
N GLY A 178 -13.81 17.70 -19.28
CA GLY A 178 -12.66 17.88 -18.39
C GLY A 178 -12.34 16.63 -17.56
N PHE A 179 -11.30 16.75 -16.74
CA PHE A 179 -11.01 15.79 -15.67
C PHE A 179 -11.89 16.10 -14.46
N LEU A 180 -12.37 15.06 -13.79
CA LEU A 180 -13.00 15.23 -12.48
C LEU A 180 -11.93 15.49 -11.41
N ASP A 181 -12.23 16.46 -10.55
CA ASP A 181 -11.45 16.72 -9.36
C ASP A 181 -11.74 15.67 -8.28
N THR A 182 -10.70 15.34 -7.52
CA THR A 182 -10.80 14.45 -6.37
C THR A 182 -11.55 15.17 -5.26
N ALA A 183 -12.35 14.42 -4.49
CA ALA A 183 -13.11 15.01 -3.40
C ALA A 183 -12.17 15.62 -2.34
N GLU A 184 -12.59 16.75 -1.77
CA GLU A 184 -11.84 17.45 -0.72
C GLU A 184 -11.60 16.50 0.49
N GLY A 185 -10.34 16.35 0.89
CA GLY A 185 -9.93 15.41 1.95
C GLY A 185 -9.51 14.00 1.47
N SER A 186 -9.60 13.72 0.17
CA SER A 186 -9.14 12.46 -0.44
C SER A 186 -7.82 12.63 -1.21
N ASN A 187 -6.99 13.59 -0.82
CA ASN A 187 -5.72 13.93 -1.50
C ASN A 187 -4.77 12.73 -1.66
N TRP A 188 -4.89 11.73 -0.78
CA TRP A 188 -4.13 10.47 -0.85
C TRP A 188 -4.46 9.65 -2.11
N GLU A 189 -5.63 9.84 -2.72
CA GLU A 189 -6.01 9.24 -4.00
C GLU A 189 -5.26 9.87 -5.17
N GLU A 190 -4.78 11.11 -5.05
CA GLU A 190 -4.10 11.84 -6.13
C GLU A 190 -2.64 11.43 -6.33
N HIS A 191 -2.00 10.87 -5.30
CA HIS A 191 -0.62 10.42 -5.37
C HIS A 191 -0.55 9.16 -6.24
N PRO A 192 0.24 9.12 -7.33
CA PRO A 192 0.46 7.90 -8.10
C PRO A 192 1.14 6.83 -7.25
N MET A 193 1.12 5.56 -7.72
CA MET A 193 1.75 4.45 -7.00
C MET A 193 3.20 4.76 -6.63
N VAL A 194 3.98 5.37 -7.51
CA VAL A 194 5.39 5.75 -7.24
C VAL A 194 5.53 6.63 -6.00
N GLU A 195 4.74 7.69 -5.88
CA GLU A 195 4.86 8.65 -4.78
C GLU A 195 4.45 7.99 -3.48
N ASN A 196 3.34 7.27 -3.53
CA ASN A 196 2.87 6.45 -2.44
C ASN A 196 3.92 5.43 -1.98
N MET A 197 4.64 4.79 -2.91
CA MET A 197 5.71 3.84 -2.60
C MET A 197 6.95 4.51 -2.02
N ARG A 198 7.27 5.76 -2.42
CA ARG A 198 8.38 6.52 -1.85
C ARG A 198 8.18 6.80 -0.36
N LEU A 199 6.95 6.91 0.12
CA LEU A 199 6.65 7.03 1.56
C LEU A 199 7.00 5.75 2.35
N PHE A 200 7.16 4.60 1.67
CA PHE A 200 7.62 3.34 2.28
C PHE A 200 9.10 3.05 2.02
N ASN A 201 9.81 3.90 1.27
CA ASN A 201 11.26 3.85 1.27
C ASN A 201 11.73 4.35 2.63
N THR A 202 12.18 3.42 3.46
CA THR A 202 12.91 3.72 4.69
C THR A 202 14.07 4.65 4.32
N ASN A 203 13.89 5.94 4.57
CA ASN A 203 15.01 6.85 4.63
C ASN A 203 15.72 6.54 5.94
N LEU A 204 17.05 6.47 5.89
CA LEU A 204 17.88 6.43 7.08
C LEU A 204 17.84 7.80 7.75
N SER A 205 16.67 8.22 8.25
CA SER A 205 16.53 9.42 9.05
C SER A 205 16.83 9.06 10.49
N GLU A 206 17.79 9.82 11.05
CA GLU A 206 18.18 9.93 12.45
C GLU A 206 17.66 8.86 13.42
N VAL A 207 18.60 8.09 13.98
CA VAL A 207 18.39 7.05 15.00
C VAL A 207 17.55 7.61 16.15
N THR A 208 16.25 7.36 16.15
CA THR A 208 15.39 7.56 17.31
C THR A 208 15.46 6.30 18.17
N THR A 209 15.83 6.49 19.43
CA THR A 209 16.05 5.44 20.42
C THR A 209 14.77 5.01 21.14
N THR A 210 13.60 5.37 20.61
CA THR A 210 12.32 5.05 21.25
C THR A 210 11.64 3.90 20.52
N ASP A 211 11.00 3.00 21.29
CA ASP A 211 10.11 1.93 20.84
C ASP A 211 8.85 2.44 20.09
N ASP A 212 8.89 3.66 19.55
CA ASP A 212 7.76 4.32 18.89
C ASP A 212 7.67 3.91 17.43
N ILE A 213 6.48 3.44 17.05
CA ILE A 213 6.15 3.17 15.66
C ILE A 213 5.78 4.52 15.01
N ASP A 214 6.53 4.90 13.98
CA ASP A 214 6.23 6.11 13.21
C ASP A 214 5.02 5.88 12.32
N MET A 215 4.03 6.78 12.42
CA MET A 215 2.85 6.77 11.56
C MET A 215 3.04 7.79 10.44
N PHE A 216 3.03 7.32 9.20
CA PHE A 216 2.93 8.23 8.06
C PHE A 216 1.45 8.58 7.80
N PRO A 217 1.11 9.87 7.74
CA PRO A 217 -0.23 10.29 7.36
C PRO A 217 -0.51 9.86 5.92
N ALA A 218 -1.75 9.45 5.62
CA ALA A 218 -2.22 9.16 4.26
C ALA A 218 -1.53 7.96 3.56
N GLY A 219 -1.58 6.78 4.16
CA GLY A 219 -1.13 5.54 3.53
C GLY A 219 -2.01 5.05 2.38
N ILE A 220 -1.44 4.18 1.53
CA ILE A 220 -2.07 3.64 0.31
C ILE A 220 -3.41 2.94 0.52
N PHE A 221 -3.63 2.37 1.71
CA PHE A 221 -4.85 1.62 1.99
C PHE A 221 -5.98 2.57 2.35
N ASN A 222 -6.59 3.27 1.39
CA ASN A 222 -7.71 4.16 1.65
C ASN A 222 -7.41 5.37 2.58
N GLY A 223 -6.18 5.88 2.55
CA GLY A 223 -5.75 7.03 3.36
C GLY A 223 -5.47 6.69 4.83
N GLU A 224 -5.46 5.41 5.17
CA GLU A 224 -5.16 4.92 6.52
C GLU A 224 -3.72 5.25 6.89
N GLU A 225 -3.47 5.61 8.16
CA GLU A 225 -2.11 5.78 8.66
C GLU A 225 -1.27 4.53 8.37
N ALA A 226 -0.11 4.75 7.78
CA ALA A 226 0.81 3.69 7.43
C ALA A 226 1.83 3.51 8.56
N PRO A 227 1.85 2.33 9.21
CA PRO A 227 2.78 2.09 10.29
C PRO A 227 4.15 1.70 9.75
N ASP A 228 5.15 2.53 10.02
CA ASP A 228 6.56 2.19 9.83
C ASP A 228 7.10 1.55 11.10
N VAL A 229 7.25 0.22 11.04
CA VAL A 229 7.94 -0.57 12.08
C VAL A 229 9.35 -0.93 11.63
N GLY A 230 9.81 -0.33 10.52
CA GLY A 230 11.08 -0.53 9.86
C GLY A 230 12.22 0.28 10.48
N THR A 231 12.12 0.67 11.76
CA THR A 231 13.22 1.28 12.50
C THR A 231 14.40 0.30 12.51
N ILE A 232 15.31 0.43 11.55
CA ILE A 232 16.58 -0.27 11.54
C ILE A 232 17.50 0.56 12.44
N LEU A 233 17.88 -0.02 13.58
CA LEU A 233 18.88 0.58 14.43
C LEU A 233 20.26 0.31 13.81
N LEU A 234 20.73 1.23 12.96
CA LEU A 234 22.07 1.16 12.40
C LEU A 234 23.08 1.63 13.46
N ASN A 235 23.79 0.69 14.07
CA ASN A 235 24.83 1.00 15.03
C ASN A 235 26.21 1.04 14.34
N VAL A 236 26.69 2.24 14.01
CA VAL A 236 28.01 2.42 13.38
C VAL A 236 29.10 2.44 14.46
N CYS A 237 29.90 1.39 14.53
CA CYS A 237 31.07 1.34 15.42
C CYS A 237 32.33 1.81 14.69
N ALA A 238 32.90 2.94 15.11
CA ALA A 238 34.25 3.31 14.69
C ALA A 238 35.28 2.28 15.20
N PRO A 239 36.36 2.00 14.46
CA PRO A 239 37.42 1.12 14.92
C PRO A 239 38.13 1.72 16.14
N SER A 240 38.70 0.85 16.99
CA SER A 240 39.20 1.20 18.33
C SER A 240 40.26 2.30 18.34
N ASN A 241 40.97 2.48 17.22
CA ASN A 241 41.96 3.52 17.01
C ASN A 241 41.37 4.94 16.84
N VAL A 242 40.05 5.07 16.67
CA VAL A 242 39.35 6.36 16.48
C VAL A 242 38.42 6.68 17.66
N LYS A 243 38.21 5.74 18.59
CA LYS A 243 37.32 5.92 19.76
C LYS A 243 38.09 6.56 20.93
N PHE A 244 37.75 7.79 21.31
CA PHE A 244 38.23 8.45 22.54
C PHE A 244 37.05 8.78 23.46
N GLY A 245 37.14 8.41 24.74
CA GLY A 245 36.16 8.83 25.76
C GLY A 245 34.81 8.09 25.77
N HIS A 246 34.67 6.97 25.07
CA HIS A 246 33.44 6.18 25.04
C HIS A 246 33.60 4.84 25.78
N THR A 247 32.61 4.46 26.59
CA THR A 247 32.46 3.11 27.15
C THR A 247 31.86 2.18 26.10
N ALA A 248 32.59 1.13 25.72
CA ALA A 248 32.06 0.10 24.85
C ALA A 248 31.14 -0.82 25.66
N THR A 249 29.85 -0.87 25.31
CA THR A 249 28.91 -1.84 25.86
C THR A 249 28.67 -2.94 24.83
N PRO A 250 28.96 -4.21 25.14
CA PRO A 250 28.65 -5.33 24.27
C PRO A 250 27.17 -5.35 23.88
N LEU A 251 26.88 -5.62 22.60
CA LEU A 251 25.48 -5.72 22.13
C LEU A 251 24.67 -6.76 22.92
N SER A 252 25.32 -7.81 23.42
CA SER A 252 24.71 -8.82 24.29
C SER A 252 24.25 -8.28 25.66
N GLU A 253 24.88 -7.22 26.16
CA GLU A 253 24.48 -6.54 27.39
C GLU A 253 23.36 -5.52 27.15
N VAL A 254 23.26 -4.99 25.92
CA VAL A 254 22.18 -4.08 25.51
C VAL A 254 20.90 -4.84 25.12
N TYR A 255 21.04 -5.98 24.42
CA TYR A 255 19.94 -6.81 23.93
C TYR A 255 19.83 -8.12 24.72
N THR A 256 19.44 -8.01 25.98
CA THR A 256 19.44 -9.12 26.96
C THR A 256 18.34 -10.19 26.77
N ALA A 257 17.57 -10.17 25.67
CA ALA A 257 16.42 -11.07 25.48
C ALA A 257 16.40 -11.85 24.14
N ALA A 258 17.49 -11.89 23.39
CA ALA A 258 17.62 -12.81 22.27
C ALA A 258 18.27 -14.11 22.78
N GLY A 259 17.60 -15.25 22.56
CA GLY A 259 18.11 -16.58 22.93
C GLY A 259 19.48 -16.91 22.30
N ALA A 260 20.00 -18.09 22.64
CA ALA A 260 21.39 -18.50 22.38
C ALA A 260 21.94 -18.04 21.01
N PRO A 261 23.16 -17.45 20.99
CA PRO A 261 23.75 -16.94 19.76
C PRO A 261 23.88 -18.05 18.72
N LEU A 262 23.53 -17.75 17.47
CA LEU A 262 23.85 -18.60 16.32
C LEU A 262 25.37 -18.73 16.24
N GLU A 263 25.91 -19.90 16.60
CA GLU A 263 27.31 -20.25 16.35
C GLU A 263 27.53 -20.33 14.84
N ILE A 264 28.01 -19.25 14.25
CA ILE A 264 28.57 -19.25 12.90
C ILE A 264 30.05 -19.62 13.05
N PRO A 265 30.57 -20.66 12.36
CA PRO A 265 31.99 -20.99 12.43
C PRO A 265 32.80 -19.89 11.74
N LEU A 266 33.39 -19.00 12.55
CA LEU A 266 34.23 -17.91 12.09
C LEU A 266 35.61 -18.44 11.67
N GLY A 267 35.75 -18.61 10.36
CA GLY A 267 37.03 -18.80 9.65
C GLY A 267 37.28 -17.70 8.61
N LEU A 268 36.73 -16.50 8.81
CA LEU A 268 37.04 -15.31 8.03
C LEU A 268 37.11 -14.11 8.97
N ASP A 269 38.13 -13.27 8.77
CA ASP A 269 38.25 -11.92 9.34
C ASP A 269 36.91 -11.19 9.27
N ALA A 270 36.34 -10.90 10.43
CA ALA A 270 34.94 -10.61 10.62
C ALA A 270 34.50 -9.25 10.06
N ASP A 271 33.74 -9.33 8.98
CA ASP A 271 32.34 -8.91 8.93
C ASP A 271 32.03 -7.41 9.05
N LEU A 272 32.44 -6.69 8.00
CA LEU A 272 31.52 -5.78 7.30
C LEU A 272 30.40 -6.59 6.62
N SER A 273 29.59 -7.31 7.40
CA SER A 273 28.34 -7.87 6.89
C SER A 273 27.26 -6.80 6.99
N ALA A 274 27.42 -5.74 6.20
CA ALA A 274 26.28 -4.94 5.79
C ALA A 274 25.39 -5.87 4.96
N ARG A 275 24.52 -6.64 5.62
CA ARG A 275 23.27 -7.07 4.97
C ARG A 275 22.39 -5.85 4.88
N GLY A 276 22.77 -4.92 4.02
CA GLY A 276 21.78 -4.07 3.40
C GLY A 276 20.79 -5.01 2.77
N TYR A 277 19.53 -4.93 3.20
CA TYR A 277 18.45 -5.25 2.28
C TYR A 277 18.63 -4.23 1.15
N LEU A 278 19.45 -4.60 0.16
CA LEU A 278 19.44 -4.00 -1.16
C LEU A 278 17.97 -3.89 -1.51
N GLY A 279 17.54 -2.64 -1.69
CA GLY A 279 16.15 -2.26 -1.76
C GLY A 279 15.39 -3.29 -2.55
N THR A 280 14.18 -3.62 -2.10
CA THR A 280 13.21 -4.25 -2.97
C THR A 280 13.12 -3.37 -4.21
N ALA A 281 13.92 -3.68 -5.24
CA ALA A 281 13.62 -3.33 -6.60
C ALA A 281 12.18 -3.76 -6.73
N LEU A 282 11.28 -2.80 -6.94
CA LEU A 282 9.88 -3.10 -7.20
C LEU A 282 9.91 -3.97 -8.47
N ILE A 283 9.79 -5.29 -8.30
CA ILE A 283 9.81 -6.21 -9.43
C ILE A 283 8.43 -6.13 -10.05
N TYR A 284 8.35 -5.45 -11.19
CA TYR A 284 7.16 -5.34 -12.02
C TYR A 284 7.29 -6.31 -13.19
N ASN A 285 6.38 -7.30 -13.32
CA ASN A 285 6.43 -8.32 -14.38
C ASN A 285 7.83 -8.98 -14.54
N ASN A 286 8.45 -9.41 -13.44
CA ASN A 286 9.82 -9.95 -13.41
C ASN A 286 10.93 -8.99 -13.90
N ARG A 287 10.69 -7.66 -13.88
CA ARG A 287 11.69 -6.64 -14.20
C ARG A 287 11.83 -5.61 -13.07
N PRO A 288 13.03 -5.09 -12.79
CA PRO A 288 13.20 -3.97 -11.86
C PRO A 288 12.46 -2.75 -12.40
N TRP A 289 11.54 -2.21 -11.62
CA TRP A 289 10.87 -0.95 -11.92
C TRP A 289 11.80 0.21 -11.53
N VAL A 290 12.10 1.08 -12.49
CA VAL A 290 12.94 2.27 -12.31
C VAL A 290 12.02 3.49 -12.42
N PRO A 291 11.87 4.31 -11.36
CA PRO A 291 11.12 5.55 -11.46
C PRO A 291 11.78 6.48 -12.48
N HIS A 292 10.98 7.11 -13.36
CA HIS A 292 11.43 8.31 -14.04
C HIS A 292 11.52 9.43 -13.00
N SER A 293 12.75 9.80 -12.61
CA SER A 293 12.98 11.12 -12.02
C SER A 293 12.63 12.14 -13.09
N SER A 294 11.76 13.09 -12.75
CA SER A 294 11.58 14.32 -13.52
C SER A 294 12.95 14.85 -13.93
N VAL A 295 13.13 14.95 -15.24
CA VAL A 295 14.21 15.59 -16.00
C VAL A 295 15.02 16.57 -15.15
N GLU A 296 16.28 16.23 -14.86
CA GLU A 296 17.30 17.26 -14.67
C GLU A 296 17.46 17.95 -16.02
N GLU A 297 16.87 19.14 -16.16
CA GLU A 297 17.35 20.13 -17.12
C GLU A 297 18.81 20.40 -16.77
N LYS A 298 19.70 19.73 -17.50
CA LYS A 298 21.06 20.23 -17.67
C LYS A 298 20.95 21.41 -18.62
N ASP A 299 20.82 22.59 -18.04
CA ASP A 299 21.25 23.82 -18.69
C ASP A 299 22.72 23.66 -19.07
N SER A 300 22.95 23.53 -20.37
CA SER A 300 24.25 23.70 -20.99
C SER A 300 24.32 25.11 -21.54
N GLU A 301 25.03 25.98 -20.83
CA GLU A 301 25.86 27.05 -21.39
C GLU A 301 27.32 26.83 -20.97
#